data_AF-A0AA38F4F6-F1
#
_entry.id   AF-A0AA38F4F6-F1
#
_cell.length_a   1.000
_cell.length_b   1.000
_cell.length_c   1.000
_cell.angle_alpha   90.00
_cell.angle_beta   90.00
_cell.angle_gamma   90.00
#
_symmetry.space_group_name_H-M   'P 1'
#
loop_
_entity.id
_entity.type
_entity.pdbx_description
1 polymer ?
#
loop_
_entity_poly.entity_id
_entity_poly.type
_entity_poly.pdbx_seq_one_letter_code
_entity_poly.pdbx_strand_id
1 'polypeptide(L)' 'ALSNPQKRAIYDNKNFPLEEILTVEVKPSWKKGTKIKFSEKGNEKPNVLAGDLIFVIDEKPHDVYKRDGNDLK' A
#
# COMPACT_ATOMS: atom_id res chain seq x y z
N ALA A 1 -7.71 -45.88 -28.18
CA ALA A 1 -8.34 -45.14 -27.06
C ALA A 1 -7.69 -45.65 -25.78
N LEU A 2 -7.04 -44.87 -24.92
CA LEU A 2 -7.21 -43.46 -24.57
C LEU A 2 -5.83 -42.78 -24.51
N SER A 3 -5.68 -41.67 -25.22
CA SER A 3 -4.53 -40.77 -25.11
C SER A 3 -4.45 -40.23 -23.67
N ASN A 4 -3.31 -40.41 -23.02
CA ASN A 4 -3.04 -39.86 -21.70
C ASN A 4 -3.11 -38.31 -21.77
N PRO A 5 -4.12 -37.64 -21.19
CA PRO A 5 -4.24 -36.20 -21.30
C PRO A 5 -3.39 -35.56 -20.18
N GLN A 6 -2.07 -35.53 -20.38
CA GLN A 6 -1.24 -34.53 -19.72
C GLN A 6 -1.60 -33.15 -20.32
N LYS A 7 -2.64 -32.50 -19.77
CA LYS A 7 -3.03 -31.08 -19.97
C LYS A 7 -4.44 -30.92 -19.38
N ARG A 8 -4.73 -30.14 -18.35
CA ARG A 8 -4.14 -28.86 -17.93
C ARG A 8 -4.25 -28.75 -16.41
N ALA A 9 -3.12 -28.82 -15.72
CA ALA A 9 -2.99 -27.99 -14.53
C ALA A 9 -2.96 -26.54 -15.03
N ILE A 10 -4.11 -25.88 -15.11
CA ILE A 10 -4.13 -24.41 -15.04
C ILE A 10 -3.97 -24.06 -13.56
N TYR A 11 -2.79 -24.37 -13.02
CA TYR A 11 -2.26 -23.59 -11.93
C TYR A 11 -1.37 -22.59 -12.64
N ASP A 12 -1.92 -21.41 -12.94
CA ASP A 12 -1.05 -20.26 -13.07
C ASP A 12 -0.46 -20.04 -11.67
N ASN A 13 0.65 -20.71 -11.45
CA ASN A 13 1.35 -20.81 -10.19
C ASN A 13 2.12 -19.52 -9.99
N LYS A 14 1.41 -18.41 -9.74
CA LYS A 14 2.00 -17.10 -9.51
C LYS A 14 1.15 -16.29 -8.54
N ASN A 15 1.03 -16.79 -7.30
CA ASN A 15 0.84 -15.94 -6.11
C ASN A 15 2.12 -15.10 -5.87
N PHE A 16 2.64 -14.44 -6.90
CA PHE A 16 3.68 -13.44 -6.68
C PHE A 16 2.99 -12.21 -6.12
N PRO A 17 3.48 -11.64 -5.00
CA PRO A 17 2.98 -10.35 -4.55
C PRO A 17 3.16 -9.37 -5.71
N LEU A 18 2.05 -8.75 -6.14
CA LEU A 18 2.09 -7.66 -7.10
C LEU A 18 2.73 -6.47 -6.39
N GLU A 19 3.93 -6.08 -6.83
CA GLU A 19 4.56 -4.86 -6.35
C GLU A 19 4.05 -3.67 -7.17
N GLU A 20 3.45 -2.71 -6.50
CA GLU A 20 3.01 -1.44 -7.09
C GLU A 20 3.70 -0.28 -6.37
N ILE A 21 4.21 0.68 -7.13
CA ILE A 21 4.82 1.90 -6.59
C ILE A 21 3.74 2.97 -6.48
N LEU A 22 3.41 3.37 -5.25
CA LEU A 22 2.49 4.46 -4.96
C LEU A 22 3.29 5.72 -4.58
N THR A 23 3.21 6.74 -5.41
CA THR A 23 3.88 8.02 -5.15
C THR A 23 3.03 8.89 -4.23
N VAL A 24 3.60 9.32 -3.11
CA VAL A 24 2.99 10.26 -2.17
C VAL A 24 3.75 11.58 -2.22
N GLU A 25 3.10 12.63 -2.70
CA GLU A 25 3.63 13.99 -2.64
C GLU A 25 3.31 14.62 -1.29
N VAL A 26 4.33 14.79 -0.44
CA VAL A 26 4.18 15.43 0.87
C VAL A 26 4.02 16.94 0.68
N LYS A 27 2.84 17.47 1.02
CA LYS A 27 2.55 18.91 0.93
C LYS A 27 2.98 19.65 2.20
N PRO A 28 3.40 20.92 2.08
CA PRO A 28 3.60 21.79 3.24
C PRO A 28 2.37 21.83 4.15
N SER A 29 2.60 22.10 5.43
CA SER A 29 1.56 22.19 6.47
C SER A 29 0.91 20.87 6.89
N TRP A 30 1.22 19.74 6.24
CA TRP A 30 0.84 18.42 6.76
C TRP A 30 1.47 18.16 8.11
N LYS A 31 0.71 17.56 9.02
CA LYS A 31 1.10 17.30 10.41
C LYS A 31 1.06 15.80 10.67
N LYS A 32 1.70 15.36 11.77
CA LYS A 32 1.48 14.02 12.29
C LYS A 32 -0.02 13.70 12.35
N GLY A 33 -0.40 12.53 11.83
CA GLY A 33 -1.78 12.06 11.79
C GLY A 33 -2.55 12.40 10.52
N THR A 34 -2.03 13.24 9.61
CA THR A 34 -2.65 13.44 8.29
C THR A 34 -2.76 12.10 7.56
N LYS A 35 -3.95 11.80 7.01
CA LYS A 35 -4.27 10.53 6.34
C LYS A 35 -4.30 10.71 4.82
N ILE A 36 -3.58 9.87 4.09
CA ILE A 36 -3.63 9.78 2.62
C ILE A 36 -4.26 8.44 2.27
N LYS A 37 -5.38 8.47 1.54
CA LYS A 37 -6.16 7.28 1.16
C LYS A 37 -5.90 6.91 -0.29
N PHE A 38 -5.52 5.66 -0.52
CA PHE A 38 -5.53 5.00 -1.82
C PHE A 38 -6.64 3.93 -1.81
N SER A 39 -7.74 4.22 -2.51
CA SER A 39 -8.89 3.31 -2.57
C SER A 39 -8.55 2.02 -3.29
N GLU A 40 -9.04 0.90 -2.79
CA GLU A 40 -8.91 -0.43 -3.43
C GLU A 40 -7.44 -0.88 -3.65
N LYS A 41 -6.50 -0.33 -2.88
CA LYS A 41 -5.07 -0.71 -2.91
C LYS A 41 -4.62 -1.59 -1.74
N GLY A 42 -5.58 -2.13 -1.00
CA GLY A 42 -5.35 -3.09 0.08
C GLY A 42 -5.19 -4.52 -0.43
N ASN A 43 -5.29 -5.48 0.48
CA ASN A 43 -5.17 -6.89 0.12
C ASN A 43 -6.35 -7.35 -0.74
N GLU A 44 -6.06 -7.89 -1.92
CA GLU A 44 -7.05 -8.47 -2.83
C GLU A 44 -7.37 -9.93 -2.44
N LYS A 45 -8.64 -10.32 -2.58
CA LYS A 45 -9.10 -11.71 -2.47
C LYS A 45 -10.06 -12.02 -3.62
N PRO A 46 -10.13 -13.27 -4.10
CA PRO A 46 -11.07 -13.64 -5.14
C PRO A 46 -12.52 -13.28 -4.75
N ASN A 47 -13.24 -12.63 -5.66
CA ASN A 47 -14.63 -12.21 -5.51
C ASN A 47 -14.91 -11.18 -4.39
N VAL A 48 -13.89 -10.47 -3.89
CA VAL A 48 -14.04 -9.41 -2.88
C VAL A 48 -13.31 -8.16 -3.35
N LEU A 49 -13.94 -6.99 -3.21
CA LEU A 49 -13.27 -5.71 -3.46
C LEU A 49 -12.08 -5.54 -2.51
N ALA A 50 -10.95 -5.09 -3.05
CA ALA A 50 -9.77 -4.80 -2.25
C ALA A 50 -10.08 -3.69 -1.23
N GLY A 51 -9.46 -3.80 -0.05
CA GLY A 51 -9.57 -2.76 0.97
C GLY A 51 -8.88 -1.46 0.57
N ASP A 52 -9.02 -0.43 1.40
CA ASP A 52 -8.31 0.82 1.21
C ASP A 52 -6.93 0.78 1.89
N LEU A 53 -5.91 1.34 1.23
CA LEU A 53 -4.60 1.58 1.82
C LEU A 53 -4.56 3.01 2.36
N ILE A 54 -4.33 3.16 3.67
CA ILE A 54 -4.28 4.47 4.33
C ILE A 54 -2.87 4.69 4.88
N PHE A 55 -2.17 5.66 4.32
CA PHE A 55 -0.92 6.15 4.89
C PHE A 55 -1.24 7.20 5.95
N VAL A 56 -0.59 7.09 7.12
CA VAL A 56 -0.66 8.08 8.19
C VAL A 56 0.72 8.71 8.30
N ILE A 57 0.77 10.04 8.18
CA ILE A 57 2.03 10.77 8.32
C ILE A 57 2.49 10.71 9.77
N ASP A 58 3.75 10.36 9.96
CA ASP A 58 4.44 10.50 11.24
C ASP A 58 5.60 11.48 11.11
N GLU A 59 5.93 12.11 12.23
CA GLU A 59 7.03 13.06 12.33
C GLU A 59 8.24 12.32 12.90
N LYS A 60 9.27 12.15 12.07
CA LYS A 60 10.56 11.61 12.52
C LYS A 60 11.22 12.65 13.43
N PRO A 61 11.69 12.28 14.65
CA PRO A 61 12.45 13.19 15.50
C PRO A 61 13.67 13.77 14.78
N HIS A 62 13.93 15.04 15.03
CA HIS A 62 15.11 15.74 14.53
C HIS A 62 15.95 16.20 15.72
N ASP A 63 17.28 16.14 15.60
CA ASP A 63 18.19 16.31 16.75
C ASP A 63 18.17 17.72 17.36
N VAL A 64 17.81 18.70 16.54
CA VAL A 64 17.84 20.14 16.90
C VAL A 64 16.46 20.75 17.04
N TYR A 65 15.45 20.22 16.33
CA TYR A 65 14.15 20.86 16.21
C TYR A 65 13.03 19.87 16.46
N LYS A 66 12.04 20.30 17.22
CA LYS A 66 10.78 19.60 17.43
C LYS A 66 9.65 20.50 16.94
N ARG A 67 8.77 19.94 16.13
CA ARG A 67 7.58 20.66 15.69
C ARG A 67 6.60 20.81 16.85
N ASP A 68 6.08 22.01 17.03
CA ASP A 68 4.97 22.32 17.92
C ASP A 68 3.88 23.02 17.12
N GLY A 69 2.92 22.25 16.62
CA GLY A 69 1.86 22.76 15.76
C GLY A 69 2.39 23.29 14.41
N ASN A 70 2.47 24.62 14.29
CA ASN A 70 2.99 25.30 13.11
C ASN A 70 4.41 25.86 13.31
N ASP A 71 4.98 25.70 14.51
CA ASP A 71 6.27 26.26 14.89
C ASP A 71 7.34 25.18 15.06
N LEU A 72 8.61 25.61 15.11
CA LEU A 72 9.77 24.79 15.43
C LEU A 72 10.36 25.24 16.76
N LYS A 73 10.63 24.30 17.67
CA LYS A 73 11.24 24.51 18.98
C LYS A 73 12.52 23.69 19.15
#